data_AF-A0A353L0G8-F1
#
_entry.id   AF-A0A353L0G8-F1
#
_cell.length_a   1.000
_cell.length_b   1.000
_cell.length_c   1.000
_cell.angle_alpha   90.00
_cell.angle_beta   90.00
_cell.angle_gamma   90.00
#
_symmetry.space_group_name_H-M   'P 1'
#
loop_
_entity.id
_entity.type
_entity.pdbx_description
1 polymer ?
#
loop_
_entity_poly.entity_id
_entity_poly.type
_entity_poly.pdbx_seq_one_letter_code
_entity_poly.pdbx_strand_id
1 'polypeptide(L)'
;MTNEFDKLIPLTFNCLFDHALENCPFIIIRKLPLEKRLSIIKNMKQSKKDELFSIHFKCYSSRIKKQNYPEAGEENILNLNSFSEEK
;
A
#
# COMPACT_ATOMS: atom_id res chain seq x y z
N MET A 1 19.75 7.41 -0.35
CA MET A 1 18.34 7.36 -0.80
C MET A 1 17.95 5.90 -0.89
N THR A 2 17.26 5.36 0.12
CA THR A 2 16.65 4.03 0.01
C THR A 2 15.58 4.13 -1.06
N ASN A 3 15.85 3.48 -2.19
CA ASN A 3 15.03 3.55 -3.39
C ASN A 3 13.62 3.07 -3.02
N GLU A 4 12.57 3.83 -3.30
CA GLU A 4 11.19 3.43 -2.97
C GLU A 4 10.81 2.05 -3.56
N PHE A 5 11.58 1.61 -4.56
CA PHE A 5 11.65 0.24 -5.05
C PHE A 5 11.78 -0.83 -3.96
N ASP A 6 12.68 -0.66 -2.99
CA ASP A 6 12.94 -1.65 -1.92
C ASP A 6 11.73 -1.79 -1.00
N LYS A 7 10.91 -0.73 -0.89
CA LYS A 7 9.67 -0.74 -0.09
C LYS A 7 8.53 -1.46 -0.80
N LEU A 8 8.52 -1.47 -2.15
CA LEU A 8 7.46 -2.12 -2.92
C LEU A 8 7.59 -3.64 -2.94
N ILE A 9 8.83 -4.14 -2.98
CA ILE A 9 9.14 -5.58 -3.01
C ILE A 9 8.39 -6.32 -1.90
N PRO A 10 8.53 -6.00 -0.60
CA PRO A 10 7.79 -6.65 0.47
C PRO A 10 6.27 -6.66 0.27
N LEU A 11 5.70 -5.55 -0.23
CA LEU A 11 4.25 -5.41 -0.45
C LEU A 11 3.75 -6.29 -1.59
N THR A 12 4.61 -6.67 -2.52
CA THR A 12 4.26 -7.59 -3.62
C THR A 12 4.29 -9.05 -3.19
N PHE A 13 4.91 -9.35 -2.05
CA PHE A 13 4.93 -10.67 -1.42
C PHE A 13 3.86 -10.80 -0.34
N ASN A 14 3.80 -9.83 0.57
CA ASN A 14 2.99 -9.89 1.77
C ASN A 14 2.07 -8.67 1.86
N CYS A 15 0.88 -8.86 2.45
CA CYS A 15 0.07 -7.75 2.93
C CYS A 15 0.49 -7.44 4.37
N LEU A 16 0.55 -6.17 4.74
CA LEU A 16 0.86 -5.75 6.13
C LEU A 16 -0.20 -6.17 7.17
N PHE A 17 -1.34 -6.69 6.72
CA PHE A 17 -2.44 -7.18 7.55
C PHE A 17 -2.63 -8.71 7.46
N ASP A 18 -1.66 -9.42 6.90
CA ASP A 18 -1.66 -10.86 6.56
C ASP A 18 -2.70 -11.28 5.52
N HIS A 19 -3.86 -10.62 5.48
CA HIS A 19 -4.96 -10.86 4.54
C HIS A 19 -5.16 -9.66 3.62
N ALA A 20 -4.89 -9.88 2.34
CA ALA A 20 -5.21 -8.95 1.28
C ALA A 20 -6.72 -8.90 1.05
N LEU A 21 -7.26 -7.71 0.75
CA LEU A 21 -8.63 -7.58 0.25
C LEU A 21 -8.74 -8.19 -1.14
N GLU A 22 -9.92 -8.69 -1.51
CA GLU A 22 -10.18 -9.26 -2.84
C GLU A 22 -9.90 -8.27 -3.98
N ASN A 23 -10.16 -6.99 -3.74
CA ASN A 23 -9.91 -5.89 -4.67
C ASN A 23 -8.50 -5.30 -4.58
N CYS A 24 -7.56 -5.95 -3.88
CA CYS A 24 -6.20 -5.46 -3.78
C CYS A 24 -5.50 -5.44 -5.16
N PRO A 25 -4.89 -4.32 -5.59
CA PRO A 25 -4.22 -4.25 -6.89
C PRO A 25 -3.04 -5.22 -7.03
N PHE A 26 -2.45 -5.66 -5.90
CA PHE A 26 -1.38 -6.66 -5.90
C PHE A 26 -1.88 -8.10 -5.91
N ILE A 27 -3.19 -8.36 -5.82
CA ILE A 27 -3.70 -9.74 -5.68
C ILE A 27 -3.36 -10.60 -6.89
N ILE A 28 -3.42 -10.02 -8.09
CA ILE A 28 -3.07 -10.71 -9.33
C ILE A 28 -1.57 -11.03 -9.35
N ILE A 29 -0.74 -10.06 -8.95
CA ILE A 29 0.72 -10.23 -8.89
C ILE A 29 1.09 -11.31 -7.85
N ARG A 30 0.48 -11.29 -6.67
CA ARG A 30 0.72 -12.26 -5.59
C ARG A 30 0.33 -13.70 -5.95
N LYS A 31 -0.56 -13.92 -6.91
CA LYS A 31 -0.90 -15.27 -7.40
C LYS A 31 0.16 -15.88 -8.31
N LEU A 32 1.10 -15.08 -8.82
CA LEU A 32 2.14 -15.56 -9.73
C LEU A 32 3.30 -16.23 -8.96
N PRO A 33 4.13 -17.06 -9.60
CA PRO A 33 5.39 -17.53 -9.02
C PRO A 33 6.35 -16.38 -8.69
N LEU A 34 7.21 -16.58 -7.69
CA LEU A 34 8.18 -15.60 -7.18
C LEU A 34 8.97 -14.90 -8.29
N GLU A 35 9.54 -15.66 -9.22
CA GLU A 35 10.33 -15.13 -10.35
C GLU A 35 9.52 -14.17 -11.23
N LYS A 36 8.26 -14.51 -11.51
CA LYS A 36 7.37 -13.64 -12.30
C LYS A 36 7.01 -12.37 -11.55
N ARG A 37 6.82 -12.43 -10.23
CA ARG A 37 6.57 -11.23 -9.40
C ARG A 37 7.74 -10.26 -9.50
N LEU A 38 8.96 -10.76 -9.30
CA LEU A 38 10.18 -9.97 -9.38
C LEU A 38 10.38 -9.36 -10.78
N SER A 39 10.13 -10.14 -11.83
CA SER A 39 10.22 -9.65 -13.21
C SER A 39 9.22 -8.53 -13.51
N ILE A 40 7.95 -8.67 -13.09
CA ILE A 40 6.93 -7.62 -13.26
C ILE A 40 7.35 -6.33 -12.56
N ILE A 41 7.79 -6.44 -11.30
CA ILE A 41 8.17 -5.27 -10.51
C ILE A 41 9.43 -4.62 -11.05
N LYS A 42 10.43 -5.40 -11.47
CA LYS A 42 11.66 -4.86 -12.08
C LYS A 42 11.37 -4.05 -13.34
N ASN A 43 10.48 -4.55 -14.20
CA ASN A 43 10.13 -3.93 -15.48
C ASN A 43 9.04 -2.86 -15.39
N MET A 44 8.43 -2.65 -14.22
CA MET A 44 7.40 -1.63 -14.03
C MET A 44 8.02 -0.23 -14.00
N LYS A 45 7.37 0.73 -14.69
CA LYS A 45 7.73 2.16 -14.63
C LYS A 45 7.69 2.66 -13.19
N GLN A 46 8.62 3.53 -12.82
CA GLN A 46 8.70 4.09 -11.46
C GLN A 46 7.37 4.74 -11.03
N SER A 47 6.76 5.57 -11.89
CA SER A 47 5.46 6.19 -11.60
C SER A 47 4.35 5.19 -11.22
N LYS A 48 4.35 3.98 -11.82
CA LYS A 48 3.37 2.95 -11.49
C LYS A 48 3.70 2.26 -10.17
N LYS A 49 4.99 2.11 -9.83
CA LYS A 49 5.44 1.65 -8.52
C LYS A 49 4.97 2.60 -7.42
N ASP A 50 5.13 3.90 -7.64
CA ASP A 50 4.76 4.96 -6.70
C ASP A 50 3.23 4.98 -6.50
N GLU A 51 2.46 4.86 -7.57
CA GLU A 51 1.00 4.73 -7.52
C GLU A 51 0.56 3.53 -6.68
N LEU A 52 1.14 2.35 -6.94
CA LEU A 52 0.82 1.13 -6.20
C LEU A 52 1.20 1.22 -4.72
N PHE A 53 2.36 1.83 -4.41
CA PHE A 53 2.78 2.10 -3.04
C PHE A 53 1.79 3.01 -2.33
N SER A 54 1.39 4.12 -2.98
CA SER A 54 0.41 5.07 -2.45
C SER A 54 -0.93 4.40 -2.16
N ILE A 55 -1.44 3.57 -3.08
CA ILE A 55 -2.68 2.81 -2.86
C ILE A 55 -2.55 1.87 -1.66
N HIS A 56 -1.43 1.15 -1.54
CA HIS A 56 -1.22 0.23 -0.43
C HIS A 56 -1.12 0.99 0.91
N PHE A 57 -0.44 2.14 0.94
CA PHE A 57 -0.31 2.97 2.13
C PHE A 57 -1.66 3.56 2.56
N LYS A 58 -2.49 4.00 1.61
CA LYS A 58 -3.87 4.45 1.87
C LYS A 58 -4.72 3.32 2.44
N CYS A 59 -4.69 2.14 1.82
CA CYS A 59 -5.38 0.95 2.33
C CYS A 59 -4.94 0.64 3.77
N TYR A 60 -3.64 0.69 4.04
CA TYR A 60 -3.11 0.44 5.38
C TYR A 60 -3.65 1.45 6.40
N SER A 61 -3.48 2.74 6.10
CA SER A 61 -3.94 3.84 6.97
C SER A 61 -5.45 3.75 7.25
N SER A 62 -6.26 3.46 6.23
CA SER A 62 -7.72 3.31 6.39
C SER A 62 -8.08 2.13 7.29
N ARG A 63 -7.39 0.98 7.16
CA ARG A 63 -7.66 -0.20 7.99
C ARG A 63 -7.23 -0.01 9.44
N ILE A 64 -6.07 0.62 9.68
CA ILE A 64 -5.63 0.98 11.05
C ILE A 64 -6.66 1.93 11.70
N LYS A 65 -7.11 2.96 10.98
CA LYS A 65 -8.13 3.88 11.49
C LYS A 65 -9.42 3.16 11.87
N LYS A 66 -9.93 2.26 11.01
CA LYS A 66 -11.13 1.47 11.30
C LYS A 66 -10.97 0.51 12.49
N GLN A 67 -9.78 -0.09 12.67
CA GLN A 67 -9.52 -0.94 13.84
C GLN A 67 -9.46 -0.14 15.14
N ASN A 68 -8.87 1.06 15.11
CA ASN A 68 -8.73 1.90 16.31
C ASN A 68 -9.98 2.75 16.61
N TYR A 69 -10.83 3.01 15.61
CA TYR A 69 -12.01 3.87 15.71
C TYR A 69 -13.19 3.30 14.89
N PRO A 70 -13.83 2.22 15.36
CA PRO A 70 -14.89 1.53 14.62
C PRO A 70 -16.20 2.34 14.48
N GLU A 71 -16.40 3.37 15.31
CA GLU A 71 -17.62 4.20 15.32
C GLU A 71 -17.55 5.46 14.44
N ALA A 72 -16.38 5.76 13.85
CA ALA A 72 -16.27 6.81 12.86
C ALA A 72 -16.84 6.32 11.53
N GLY A 73 -18.16 6.50 11.34
CA GLY A 73 -18.85 6.33 10.07
C GLY A 73 -18.18 7.10 8.93
N GLU A 74 -18.48 6.75 7.68
CA GLU A 74 -17.79 7.16 6.44
C GLU A 74 -17.71 8.68 6.15
N GLU A 75 -18.17 9.53 7.08
CA GLU A 75 -18.23 10.98 6.96
C GLU A 75 -17.09 11.66 7.73
N ASN A 76 -15.86 11.55 7.24
CA ASN A 76 -14.80 12.59 7.31
C ASN A 76 -13.46 12.02 6.81
N ILE A 77 -13.41 11.65 5.54
CA ILE A 77 -12.15 11.28 4.90
C ILE A 77 -11.65 12.49 4.12
N LEU A 78 -11.17 13.53 4.81
CA LEU A 78 -10.27 14.55 4.26
C LEU A 78 -9.88 15.55 5.36
N ASN A 79 -8.93 15.18 6.23
CA ASN A 79 -7.86 16.10 6.61
C ASN A 79 -6.71 15.35 7.28
N LEU A 80 -5.62 15.14 6.56
CA LEU A 80 -4.32 14.75 7.13
C LEU A 80 -3.20 15.60 6.51
N ASN A 81 -3.48 16.88 6.27
CA ASN A 81 -2.44 17.91 6.06
C ASN A 81 -2.17 18.66 7.37
N SER A 82 -2.19 17.97 8.51
CA SER A 82 -2.00 18.60 9.83
C SER A 82 -1.17 17.72 10.76
N PHE A 83 0.02 17.33 10.31
CA PHE A 83 1.14 16.87 11.15
C PHE A 83 2.40 17.04 10.29
N SER A 84 3.34 17.95 10.51
CA SER A 84 3.53 19.03 11.48
C SER A 84 4.53 19.99 10.82
N GLU A 85 4.17 21.26 10.69
CA GLU A 85 5.16 22.32 10.92
C GLU A 85 5.41 22.39 12.43
N GLU A 86 6.57 22.95 12.82
CA GLU A 86 7.13 23.08 14.18
C GLU A 86 7.91 21.84 14.65
N LYS A 87 9.25 21.84 14.80
CA LYS A 87 10.23 22.91 15.08
C LYS A 87 11.56 22.67 14.37
#